data_AF-A0A7K2TKQ4-F1
#
_entry.id   AF-A0A7K2TKQ4-F1
#
_cell.length_a   1.000
_cell.length_b   1.000
_cell.length_c   1.000
_cell.angle_alpha   90.00
_cell.angle_beta   90.00
_cell.angle_gamma   90.00
#
_symmetry.space_group_name_H-M   'P 1'
#
loop_
_entity.id
_entity.type
_entity.pdbx_description
1 polymer ?
#
loop_
_entity_poly.entity_id
_entity_poly.type
_entity_poly.pdbx_seq_one_letter_code
_entity_poly.pdbx_strand_id
1 'polypeptide(L)' 'MEFLAAVQFELRHLYGWTDEDFSAVSWEFMEEYHRVLDVATGRHFAVEKKVATHAWAYHVARLRVAAR' A
#
# COMPACT_ATOMS: atom_id res chain seq x y z
N MET A 1 -12.55 -9.98 5.28
CA MET A 1 -11.21 -10.56 5.04
C MET A 1 -10.81 -10.52 3.56
N GLU A 2 -11.76 -10.58 2.62
CA GLU A 2 -11.51 -10.54 1.17
C GLU A 2 -10.62 -9.38 0.68
N PHE A 3 -10.86 -8.15 1.15
CA PHE A 3 -10.12 -6.99 0.66
C PHE A 3 -8.61 -7.06 0.98
N LEU A 4 -8.26 -7.38 2.23
CA LEU A 4 -6.85 -7.50 2.62
C LEU A 4 -6.15 -8.63 1.85
N ALA A 5 -6.82 -9.77 1.69
CA ALA A 5 -6.30 -10.88 0.90
C ALA A 5 -6.06 -10.48 -0.57
N ALA A 6 -6.99 -9.73 -1.17
CA ALA A 6 -6.85 -9.21 -2.52
C ALA A 6 -5.68 -8.22 -2.64
N VAL A 7 -5.48 -7.33 -1.67
CA VAL A 7 -4.34 -6.41 -1.65
C VAL A 7 -3.02 -7.17 -1.51
N GLN A 8 -2.95 -8.17 -0.63
CA GLN A 8 -1.78 -9.04 -0.48
C GLN A 8 -1.48 -9.81 -1.77
N PHE A 9 -2.51 -10.31 -2.46
CA PHE A 9 -2.35 -10.94 -3.76
C PHE A 9 -1.72 -9.99 -4.78
N GLU A 10 -2.25 -8.78 -4.93
CA GLU A 10 -1.71 -7.76 -5.85
C GLU A 10 -0.28 -7.35 -5.47
N LEU A 11 0.02 -7.23 -4.17
CA LEU A 11 1.37 -6.92 -3.69
C LEU A 11 2.39 -7.99 -4.10
N ARG A 12 2.01 -9.27 -4.03
CA ARG A 12 2.82 -10.37 -4.54
C ARG A 12 2.92 -10.33 -6.06
N HIS A 13 1.78 -10.19 -6.73
CA HIS A 13 1.69 -10.33 -8.19
C HIS A 13 2.36 -9.19 -8.95
N LEU A 14 2.18 -7.95 -8.51
CA LEU A 14 2.68 -6.75 -9.19
C LEU A 14 4.08 -6.33 -8.73
N TYR A 15 4.40 -6.55 -7.45
CA TYR A 15 5.58 -5.98 -6.81
C TYR A 15 6.50 -7.01 -6.15
N GLY A 16 6.16 -8.29 -6.23
CA GLY A 16 7.00 -9.37 -5.72
C GLY A 16 7.16 -9.38 -4.19
N TRP A 17 6.18 -8.86 -3.44
CA TRP A 17 6.24 -8.88 -1.98
C TRP A 17 6.35 -10.30 -1.42
N THR A 18 7.22 -10.46 -0.44
CA THR A 18 7.47 -11.69 0.29
C THR A 18 6.84 -11.65 1.68
N ASP A 19 6.85 -12.79 2.38
CA ASP A 19 6.38 -12.88 3.76
C ASP A 19 7.17 -11.96 4.70
N GLU A 20 8.46 -11.77 4.41
CA GLU A 20 9.33 -10.84 5.13
C GLU A 20 8.85 -9.38 4.93
N ASP A 21 8.48 -9.00 3.72
CA ASP A 21 7.95 -7.65 3.42
C ASP A 21 6.63 -7.37 4.14
N PHE A 22 5.76 -8.37 4.26
CA PHE A 22 4.53 -8.26 5.04
C PHE A 22 4.79 -8.16 6.55
N SER A 23 5.89 -8.72 7.04
CA SER A 23 6.28 -8.65 8.46
C SER A 23 6.97 -7.33 8.83
N ALA A 24 7.57 -6.64 7.85
CA ALA A 24 8.28 -5.37 8.03
C ALA A 24 7.37 -4.15 8.21
N VAL A 25 6.07 -4.36 8.44
CA VAL A 25 5.07 -3.29 8.64
C VAL A 25 5.29 -2.62 10.00
N SER A 26 5.66 -1.34 9.97
CA SER A 26 5.84 -0.48 11.16
C SER A 26 4.80 0.64 11.21
N TRP A 27 4.70 1.35 12.33
CA TRP A 27 3.86 2.55 12.45
C TRP A 27 4.25 3.64 11.44
N GLU A 28 5.55 3.87 11.25
CA GLU A 28 6.06 4.82 10.25
C GLU A 28 5.64 4.42 8.82
N PHE A 29 5.70 3.13 8.51
CA PHE A 29 5.24 2.62 7.23
C PHE A 29 3.75 2.86 7.01
N MET A 30 2.92 2.63 8.03
CA MET A 30 1.48 2.86 7.95
C MET A 30 1.16 4.35 7.73
N GLU A 31 1.86 5.26 8.42
CA GLU A 31 1.73 6.70 8.21
C GLU A 31 2.08 7.11 6.78
N GLU A 32 3.20 6.60 6.24
CA GLU A 32 3.60 6.88 4.86
C GLU A 32 2.60 6.29 3.86
N TYR A 33 2.09 5.09 4.10
CA TYR A 33 1.02 4.50 3.28
C TYR A 33 -0.21 5.40 3.22
N HIS A 34 -0.71 5.89 4.36
CA HIS A 34 -1.85 6.81 4.38
C HIS A 34 -1.54 8.11 3.64
N ARG A 35 -0.34 8.68 3.82
CA ARG A 35 0.11 9.87 3.09
C ARG A 35 0.13 9.64 1.58
N VAL A 36 0.71 8.53 1.11
CA VAL A 36 0.74 8.16 -0.31
C VAL A 36 -0.68 8.02 -0.86
N LEU A 37 -1.54 7.33 -0.11
CA LEU A 37 -2.91 7.05 -0.51
C LEU A 37 -3.77 8.31 -0.56
N ASP A 38 -3.52 9.30 0.31
CA ASP A 38 -4.23 10.58 0.33
C ASP A 38 -3.80 11.48 -0.83
N VAL A 39 -2.49 11.54 -1.11
CA VAL A 39 -1.94 12.30 -2.25
C VAL A 39 -2.51 11.78 -3.56
N ALA A 40 -2.62 10.45 -3.71
CA ALA A 40 -3.10 9.84 -4.95
C ALA A 40 -4.58 10.10 -5.22
N THR A 41 -5.39 10.41 -4.20
CA THR A 41 -6.83 10.55 -4.38
C THR A 41 -7.35 11.96 -4.55
N GLY A 42 -6.57 12.98 -4.20
CA GLY A 42 -7.06 14.36 -4.24
C GLY A 42 -8.39 14.54 -3.50
N ARG A 43 -8.96 15.74 -3.53
CA ARG A 43 -10.22 16.06 -2.82
C ARG A 43 -11.48 15.70 -3.61
N HIS A 44 -11.35 15.06 -4.76
CA HIS A 44 -12.42 14.94 -5.73
C HIS A 44 -12.78 13.49 -6.01
N PHE A 45 -14.07 13.22 -5.80
CA PHE A 45 -14.79 11.97 -6.05
C PHE A 45 -14.68 10.93 -4.94
N ALA A 46 -15.80 10.73 -4.23
CA ALA A 46 -16.02 9.71 -3.21
C ALA A 46 -16.08 8.29 -3.81
N VAL A 47 -15.15 7.96 -4.71
CA VAL A 47 -15.03 6.66 -5.34
C VAL A 47 -14.10 5.81 -4.49
N GLU A 48 -14.55 4.62 -4.11
CA GLU A 48 -13.71 3.66 -3.39
C GLU A 48 -12.45 3.34 -4.21
N LYS A 49 -11.30 3.36 -3.53
CA LYS A 49 -10.00 3.10 -4.15
C LYS A 49 -9.92 1.62 -4.51
N LYS A 50 -9.47 1.31 -5.72
CA LYS A 50 -9.32 -0.07 -6.19
C LYS A 50 -8.25 -0.81 -5.37
N VAL A 51 -8.37 -2.13 -5.25
CA VAL A 51 -7.38 -3.00 -4.60
C VAL A 51 -5.95 -2.72 -5.11
N ALA A 52 -5.77 -2.60 -6.42
CA ALA A 52 -4.49 -2.28 -7.03
C ALA A 52 -3.92 -0.91 -6.60
N THR A 53 -4.77 0.08 -6.33
CA THR A 53 -4.35 1.39 -5.81
C THR A 53 -3.79 1.25 -4.39
N HIS A 54 -4.42 0.42 -3.56
CA HIS A 54 -3.91 0.12 -2.21
C HIS A 54 -2.59 -0.63 -2.26
N ALA A 55 -2.47 -1.64 -3.13
CA ALA A 55 -1.22 -2.37 -3.33
C ALA A 55 -0.08 -1.45 -3.79
N TRP A 56 -0.34 -0.57 -4.76
CA TRP A 56 0.61 0.46 -5.19
C TRP A 56 1.03 1.37 -4.03
N ALA A 57 0.07 1.86 -3.24
CA ALA A 57 0.36 2.77 -2.13
C ALA A 57 1.24 2.11 -1.07
N TYR A 58 0.98 0.84 -0.73
CA TYR A 58 1.82 0.06 0.17
C TYR A 58 3.24 -0.12 -0.38
N HIS A 59 3.39 -0.46 -1.66
CA HIS A 59 4.69 -0.61 -2.28
C HIS A 59 5.50 0.70 -2.27
N VAL A 60 4.89 1.82 -2.64
CA VAL A 60 5.54 3.13 -2.61
C VAL A 60 5.93 3.54 -1.19
N ALA A 61 5.07 3.29 -0.19
CA ALA A 61 5.39 3.58 1.20
C ALA A 61 6.62 2.81 1.68
N ARG A 62 6.71 1.50 1.35
CA ARG A 62 7.88 0.67 1.67
C ARG A 62 9.16 1.26 1.07
N LEU A 63 9.13 1.65 -0.20
CA LEU A 63 10.29 2.25 -0.87
C LEU A 63 10.72 3.57 -0.24
N ARG A 64 9.77 4.41 0.18
CA ARG A 64 10.06 5.72 0.80
C ARG A 64 10.61 5.59 2.21
N VAL A 65 10.12 4.64 3.00
CA VAL A 65 10.66 4.36 4.34
C VAL A 65 12.06 3.76 4.24
N ALA A 66 12.29 2.82 3.33
CA ALA A 66 13.61 2.21 3.13
C ALA A 66 14.68 3.18 2.60
N ALA A 67 14.27 4.31 1.99
CA ALA A 67 15.17 5.33 1.46
C ALA A 67 15.52 6.44 2.49
N ARG A 68 14.99 6.37 3.71
CA ARG A 68 15.34 7.25 4.83
C ARG A 68 16.49 6.68 5.65
#